data_AF-A0AAE1ENR9-F1
#
_entry.id   AF-A0AAE1ENR9-F1
#
_cell.length_a   1.000
_cell.length_b   1.000
_cell.length_c   1.000
_cell.angle_alpha   90.00
_cell.angle_beta   90.00
_cell.angle_gamma   90.00
#
_symmetry.space_group_name_H-M   'P 1'
#
loop_
_entity.id
_entity.type
_entity.pdbx_description
1 polymer ?
#
loop_
_entity_poly.entity_id
_entity_poly.type
_entity_poly.pdbx_seq_one_letter_code
_entity_poly.pdbx_strand_id
1 'polypeptide(L)' 'MSSLKLAAGKTAGEDCWVTAKYDYSAQGSHELDLRKSERLLLLDDSKHWWRVMNNRNQAGYVPSNYVKKEKPSIFD' A
#
# COMPACT_ATOMS: atom_id res chain seq x y z
N MET A 1 29.43 -11.85 -3.72
CA MET A 1 28.90 -10.52 -4.08
C MET A 1 27.40 -10.56 -3.87
N SER A 2 26.95 -9.78 -2.90
CA SER A 2 25.66 -9.89 -2.22
C SER A 2 24.49 -9.66 -3.18
N SER A 3 23.75 -10.72 -3.53
CA SER A 3 22.42 -10.57 -4.12
C SER A 3 21.48 -10.10 -3.03
N LEU A 4 21.09 -8.82 -3.09
CA LEU A 4 19.95 -8.29 -2.38
C LEU A 4 18.73 -9.11 -2.80
N LYS A 5 18.33 -10.02 -1.93
CA LYS A 5 17.10 -10.80 -2.05
C LYS A 5 15.97 -9.80 -1.89
N LEU A 6 15.42 -9.33 -3.00
CA LEU A 6 14.17 -8.59 -3.04
C LEU A 6 13.16 -9.45 -2.27
N ALA A 7 12.75 -8.99 -1.09
CA ALA A 7 11.70 -9.64 -0.32
C ALA A 7 10.41 -9.50 -1.13
N ALA A 8 10.14 -10.50 -1.96
CA ALA A 8 8.86 -10.74 -2.59
C ALA A 8 7.85 -11.03 -1.48
N GLY A 9 7.29 -9.97 -0.91
CA GLY A 9 6.12 -10.05 -0.05
C GLY A 9 4.89 -10.28 -0.93
N LYS A 10 4.20 -11.38 -0.66
CA LYS A 10 2.90 -11.82 -1.22
C LYS A 10 2.85 -12.01 -2.74
N THR A 11 2.82 -13.29 -3.10
CA THR A 11 2.40 -13.87 -4.37
C THR A 11 1.08 -13.26 -4.86
N ALA A 12 1.05 -12.96 -6.16
CA ALA A 12 -0.09 -12.56 -6.97
C ALA A 12 -1.29 -13.51 -6.81
N GLY A 13 -2.16 -13.22 -5.84
CA GLY A 13 -3.44 -13.90 -5.66
C GLY A 13 -4.61 -13.04 -6.09
N GLU A 14 -4.66 -11.78 -5.65
CA GLU A 14 -5.65 -10.78 -6.04
C GLU A 14 -5.00 -9.41 -5.86
N ASP A 15 -4.97 -8.57 -6.90
CA ASP A 15 -4.54 -7.17 -6.76
C ASP A 15 -5.50 -6.45 -5.81
N CYS A 16 -5.14 -6.43 -4.53
CA CYS A 16 -5.88 -5.68 -3.53
C CYS A 16 -5.51 -4.22 -3.67
N TRP A 17 -6.46 -3.40 -4.12
CA TRP A 17 -6.30 -1.96 -4.18
C TRP A 17 -6.80 -1.33 -2.88
N VAL A 18 -6.16 -0.23 -2.50
CA VAL A 18 -6.66 0.65 -1.44
C VAL A 18 -6.80 2.07 -1.97
N THR A 19 -7.75 2.81 -1.43
CA THR A 19 -7.91 4.23 -1.70
C THR A 19 -7.57 5.02 -0.44
N ALA A 20 -6.75 6.05 -0.59
CA ALA A 20 -6.47 7.00 0.47
C ALA A 20 -7.72 7.86 0.76
N LYS A 21 -8.11 7.91 2.03
CA LYS A 21 -9.26 8.69 2.52
C LYS A 21 -8.89 10.15 2.80
N TYR A 22 -7.63 10.39 3.13
CA TYR A 22 -7.08 11.69 3.51
C TYR A 22 -5.66 11.84 2.96
N ASP A 23 -5.21 13.07 2.83
CA ASP A 23 -3.81 13.36 2.59
C ASP A 23 -2.95 13.01 3.81
N TYR A 24 -1.76 12.47 3.57
CA TYR A 24 -0.79 12.15 4.60
C TYR A 24 0.60 12.51 4.10
N SER A 25 1.37 13.21 4.92
CA SER A 25 2.77 13.47 4.64
C SER A 25 3.62 12.50 5.44
N ALA A 26 4.41 11.69 4.73
CA ALA A 26 5.39 10.80 5.33
C ALA A 26 6.30 11.58 6.29
N GLN A 27 6.42 11.09 7.52
CA GLN A 27 7.26 11.63 8.58
C GLN A 27 8.61 10.90 8.64
N GLY A 28 8.68 9.68 8.11
CA GLY A 28 9.89 8.86 8.05
C GLY A 28 10.26 8.39 6.64
N SER A 29 11.51 8.00 6.45
CA SER A 29 12.03 7.49 5.17
C SER A 29 11.44 6.14 4.72
N HIS A 30 10.73 5.44 5.62
CA HIS A 30 10.06 4.17 5.34
C HIS A 30 8.57 4.36 5.05
N GLU A 31 8.05 5.58 5.19
CA GLU A 31 6.64 5.91 4.99
C GLU A 31 6.40 6.45 3.58
N LEU A 32 5.15 6.38 3.12
CA LEU A 32 4.74 6.91 1.82
C LEU A 32 3.79 8.10 2.00
N ASP A 33 3.92 9.12 1.16
CA ASP A 33 2.91 10.16 1.07
C ASP A 33 1.59 9.58 0.52
N LEU A 34 0.47 10.11 1.02
CA LEU A 34 -0.85 9.83 0.51
C LEU A 34 -1.47 11.10 -0.03
N ARG A 35 -2.13 10.99 -1.17
CA ARG A 35 -3.10 12.00 -1.63
C ARG A 35 -4.51 11.50 -1.43
N LYS A 36 -5.41 12.35 -0.94
CA LYS A 36 -6.82 11.98 -0.81
C LYS A 36 -7.37 11.50 -2.17
N SER A 37 -8.12 10.41 -2.14
CA SER A 37 -8.68 9.71 -3.31
C SER A 37 -7.64 9.04 -4.22
N GLU A 38 -6.37 8.97 -3.83
CA GLU A 38 -5.35 8.23 -4.57
C GLU A 38 -5.53 6.72 -4.39
N ARG A 39 -5.35 5.98 -5.49
CA ARG A 39 -5.42 4.53 -5.52
C ARG A 39 -4.01 3.95 -5.45
N LEU A 40 -3.81 3.01 -4.53
CA LEU A 40 -2.51 2.44 -4.20
C LEU A 40 -2.64 0.92 -4.17
N LEU A 41 -1.61 0.22 -4.62
CA LEU A 41 -1.56 -1.23 -4.54
C LEU A 41 -1.19 -1.64 -3.11
N LEU A 42 -2.00 -2.49 -2.49
CA LEU A 42 -1.72 -3.04 -1.17
C LEU A 42 -0.72 -4.19 -1.27
N LEU A 43 0.43 -4.02 -0.64
CA LEU A 43 1.49 -5.04 -0.62
C LEU A 43 1.45 -5.88 0.66
N ASP A 44 1.23 -5.24 1.81
CA ASP A 44 1.11 -5.93 3.09
C ASP A 44 0.16 -5.20 4.04
N ASP A 45 -0.80 -5.93 4.58
CA ASP A 45 -1.80 -5.47 5.53
C ASP A 45 -1.75 -6.22 6.86
N SER A 46 -0.69 -6.98 7.10
CA SER A 46 -0.55 -7.88 8.24
C SER A 46 -0.33 -7.15 9.59
N LYS A 47 -0.16 -5.83 9.55
CA LYS A 47 0.16 -4.96 10.70
C LYS A 47 -0.76 -3.73 10.75
N HIS A 48 -0.59 -2.90 11.78
CA HIS A 48 -1.31 -1.62 11.92
C HIS A 48 -0.94 -0.59 10.85
N TRP A 49 0.29 -0.67 10.34
CA TRP A 49 0.79 0.12 9.22
C TRP A 49 0.85 -0.77 7.99
N TRP A 50 0.17 -0.35 6.94
CA TRP A 50 0.08 -1.11 5.70
C TRP A 50 1.16 -0.68 4.75
N ARG A 51 1.80 -1.64 4.10
CA ARG A 51 2.75 -1.37 3.03
C ARG A 51 1.98 -1.25 1.73
N VAL A 52 2.11 -0.12 1.06
CA VAL A 52 1.43 0.18 -0.20
C VAL A 52 2.43 0.63 -1.26
N MET A 53 2.04 0.58 -2.53
CA MET A 53 2.79 1.11 -3.66
C MET A 53 1.95 2.10 -4.45
N ASN A 54 2.53 3.27 -4.76
CA ASN A 54 1.89 4.27 -5.61
C ASN A 54 2.15 4.01 -7.11
N ASN A 55 1.51 4.81 -7.97
CA ASN A 55 1.68 4.75 -9.42
C ASN A 55 3.09 5.16 -9.90
N ARG A 56 3.96 5.62 -9.00
CA ARG A 56 5.38 5.93 -9.29
C ARG A 56 6.31 4.78 -8.92
N ASN A 57 5.77 3.58 -8.65
CA ASN A 57 6.48 2.41 -8.14
C ASN A 57 7.23 2.66 -6.81
N GLN A 58 6.83 3.68 -6.05
CA GLN A 58 7.37 3.92 -4.71
C GLN A 58 6.53 3.16 -3.69
N ALA A 59 7.20 2.39 -2.85
CA ALA A 59 6.56 1.63 -1.78
C ALA A 59 6.96 2.15 -0.41
N GLY A 60 5.99 2.26 0.48
CA GLY A 60 6.22 2.69 1.85
C GLY A 60 5.06 2.30 2.76
N TYR A 61 5.24 2.56 4.04
CA TYR A 61 4.22 2.30 5.05
C TYR A 61 3.29 3.49 5.20
N VAL A 62 2.01 3.19 5.35
CA VAL A 62 0.97 4.19 5.60
C VAL A 62 0.07 3.72 6.74
N PRO A 63 -0.48 4.65 7.51
CA PRO A 63 -1.37 4.28 8.60
C PRO A 63 -2.68 3.69 8.04
N SER A 64 -3.05 2.48 8.47
CA SER A 64 -4.19 1.73 7.91
C SER A 64 -5.53 2.48 8.01
N ASN A 65 -5.68 3.33 9.02
CA ASN A 65 -6.85 4.20 9.21
C ASN A 65 -6.94 5.36 8.19
N TYR A 66 -5.90 5.62 7.39
CA TYR A 66 -5.92 6.62 6.31
C TYR A 66 -6.27 6.03 4.96
N VAL A 67 -6.27 4.70 4.83
CA VAL A 67 -6.61 4.00 3.59
C VAL A 67 -7.87 3.16 3.77
N LYS A 68 -8.47 2.73 2.67
CA LYS A 68 -9.63 1.85 2.62
C LYS A 68 -9.41 0.80 1.54
N LYS A 69 -9.53 -0.48 1.88
CA LYS A 69 -9.53 -1.56 0.88
C LYS A 69 -10.69 -1.37 -0.08
N GLU A 70 -10.38 -1.40 -1.36
CA GLU A 70 -11.37 -1.55 -2.41
C GLU A 70 -11.92 -2.97 -2.27
N LYS A 71 -13.23 -3.09 -2.03
CA LYS A 71 -13.86 -4.41 -2.05
C LYS A 71 -13.89 -4.83 -3.51
N PRO A 72 -13.43 -6.04 -3.90
CA PRO A 72 -13.83 -6.58 -5.18
C PRO A 72 -15.35 -6.61 -5.15
N SER A 73 -16.01 -5.83 -6.03
CA SER A 73 -17.46 -5.88 -6.18
C SER A 73 -17.81 -7.29 -6.67
N ILE A 74 -18.03 -8.20 -5.73
CA ILE A 74 -18.36 -9.61 -5.98
C ILE A 74 -19.87 -9.87 -5.93
N PHE A 75 -20.69 -8.82 -5.92
CA PHE A 75 -22.14 -8.91 -5.85
C PHE A 75 -22.78 -8.35 -7.14
N ASP A 76 -23.31 -9.27 -7.96
CA ASP A 76 -24.56 -9.11 -8.71
C ASP A 76 -25.74 -9.12 -7.72
#